data_AF-A0A1C4AJI3-F1
#
_entry.id   AF-A0A1C4AJI3-F1
#
_cell.length_a   1.000
_cell.length_b   1.000
_cell.length_c   1.000
_cell.angle_alpha   90.00
_cell.angle_beta   90.00
_cell.angle_gamma   90.00
#
_symmetry.space_group_name_H-M   'P 1'
#
loop_
_entity.id
_entity.type
_entity.pdbx_description
1 polymer ?
#
loop_
_entity_poly.entity_id
_entity_poly.type
_entity_poly.pdbx_seq_one_letter_code
_entity_poly.pdbx_strand_id
1 'polypeptide(L)'
;MASGIWHLACQTYALKLFNFHGSLNQTQFLFSSARSFRVAKSETLSAGLSPGSRRLPLLFKFSGLPSLPSLPSLLGLLGLLGLSGLSGLLSLLRLFRYLKSALFFVVLLLSYSQCSVALTAYTSRYIEGSAPYLTFDNGRTKATSTDKLLSIRLQDGRVITPSTNPTSSTNPISLPYVGSNLSHIEMIVPSSTNSVSLSDLVTRYNYWRDDDGDEPAVNGVSGRISVSFTDKDGNTVSRNGALDICKAPYRVRLSSTGGYLQTQYGVPSRTSFSGATVDYYINPYGVTGPVACYFASHARPNLNLGTNYYAGPSSIWNPNKGFLTQSNDSASYDRNFPTTGSDGLYFDLLIGGVDASQLTWSPVTRGGITATVTNVTPSDRWIPGVDRGKVVARVKLSGPRASNTQINSNNPSPLDVPSLPQRFELVGR
;
A
#
# COMPACT_ATOMS: atom_id res chain seq x y z
N MET A 1 16.49 -48.34 -2.10
CA MET A 1 15.10 -47.93 -1.83
C MET A 1 14.88 -46.58 -2.51
N ALA A 2 14.49 -46.64 -3.79
CA ALA A 2 13.15 -46.30 -4.30
C ALA A 2 13.03 -44.77 -4.51
N SER A 3 13.16 -44.30 -5.77
CA SER A 3 12.10 -44.26 -6.81
C SER A 3 11.06 -43.19 -6.45
N GLY A 4 10.97 -42.06 -7.13
CA GLY A 4 10.53 -41.85 -8.52
C GLY A 4 9.38 -40.83 -8.45
N ILE A 5 9.29 -39.82 -9.30
CA ILE A 5 8.40 -39.79 -10.48
C ILE A 5 8.91 -38.69 -11.42
N TRP A 6 9.13 -39.08 -12.67
CA TRP A 6 9.28 -38.19 -13.81
C TRP A 6 7.88 -37.89 -14.37
N HIS A 7 7.57 -36.62 -14.61
CA HIS A 7 6.49 -36.26 -15.51
C HIS A 7 7.04 -35.96 -16.90
N LEU A 8 6.73 -36.88 -17.81
CA LEU A 8 6.68 -36.66 -19.24
C LEU A 8 5.60 -35.59 -19.50
N ALA A 9 5.99 -34.33 -19.69
CA ALA A 9 5.06 -33.27 -20.08
C ALA A 9 5.10 -33.08 -21.61
N CYS A 10 4.18 -33.80 -22.26
CA CYS A 10 3.52 -33.52 -23.53
C CYS A 10 4.35 -32.94 -24.70
N GLN A 11 4.74 -33.86 -25.57
CA GLN A 11 5.17 -33.74 -26.96
C GLN A 11 4.10 -33.17 -27.91
N THR A 12 3.09 -32.43 -27.42
CA THR A 12 1.94 -31.93 -28.21
C THR A 12 2.03 -30.45 -28.59
N TYR A 13 2.95 -29.67 -27.99
CA TYR A 13 3.11 -28.24 -28.32
C TYR A 13 4.02 -27.98 -29.52
N ALA A 14 4.96 -28.87 -29.83
CA ALA A 14 5.84 -28.72 -30.99
C ALA A 14 5.15 -29.17 -32.30
N LEU A 15 4.24 -30.14 -32.25
CA LEU A 15 3.61 -30.71 -33.45
C LEU A 15 2.60 -29.78 -34.13
N LYS A 16 2.15 -28.72 -33.46
CA LYS A 16 1.21 -27.74 -34.04
C LYS A 16 1.87 -26.47 -34.56
N LEU A 17 3.19 -26.32 -34.41
CA LEU A 17 3.94 -25.21 -35.03
C LEU A 17 4.41 -25.52 -36.46
N PHE A 18 4.47 -26.80 -36.85
CA PHE A 18 5.00 -27.23 -38.15
C PHE A 18 4.00 -27.25 -39.31
N ASN A 19 2.73 -26.88 -39.09
CA ASN A 19 1.79 -26.66 -40.20
C ASN A 19 1.96 -25.27 -40.86
N PHE A 20 3.11 -24.64 -40.68
CA PHE A 20 3.47 -23.39 -41.33
C PHE A 20 4.34 -23.67 -42.55
N HIS A 21 3.67 -24.04 -43.64
CA HIS A 21 4.01 -23.90 -45.06
C HIS A 21 3.47 -25.11 -45.83
N GLY A 22 2.53 -24.87 -46.75
CA GLY A 22 2.07 -25.87 -47.69
C GLY A 22 3.23 -26.32 -48.58
N SER A 23 3.79 -27.49 -48.27
CA SER A 23 4.45 -28.37 -49.23
C SER A 23 3.99 -29.79 -48.92
N LEU A 24 2.99 -30.25 -49.69
CA LEU A 24 2.59 -31.64 -49.76
C LEU A 24 3.74 -32.45 -50.37
N ASN A 25 4.56 -33.07 -49.54
CA ASN A 25 5.11 -34.44 -49.67
C ASN A 25 6.44 -34.60 -48.90
N GLN A 26 6.57 -35.75 -48.26
CA GLN A 26 7.78 -36.34 -47.64
C GLN A 26 8.18 -35.88 -46.22
N THR A 27 7.47 -36.41 -45.22
CA THR A 27 8.08 -36.80 -43.93
C THR A 27 7.44 -38.10 -43.43
N GLN A 28 7.84 -39.21 -44.03
CA GLN A 28 7.86 -40.52 -43.35
C GLN A 28 9.32 -40.89 -43.19
N PHE A 29 9.64 -41.60 -42.11
CA PHE A 29 10.98 -41.88 -41.56
C PHE A 29 11.52 -40.81 -40.64
N LEU A 30 11.28 -40.99 -39.34
CA LEU A 30 12.31 -41.13 -38.31
C LEU A 30 11.59 -41.34 -36.98
N PHE A 31 11.28 -42.58 -36.61
CA PHE A 31 11.20 -43.08 -35.22
C PHE A 31 10.87 -44.58 -35.27
N SER A 32 11.88 -45.39 -35.58
CA SER A 32 11.85 -46.84 -35.30
C SER A 32 13.18 -47.26 -34.71
N SER A 33 13.24 -47.36 -33.38
CA SER A 33 14.11 -48.30 -32.69
C SER A 33 13.72 -48.37 -31.22
N ALA A 34 13.16 -49.51 -30.81
CA ALA A 34 12.81 -49.84 -29.44
C ALA A 34 13.70 -50.99 -28.96
N ARG A 35 14.58 -50.73 -27.98
CA ARG A 35 15.30 -51.69 -27.11
C ARG A 35 15.73 -50.87 -25.88
N SER A 36 15.45 -51.17 -24.60
CA SER A 36 15.14 -52.41 -23.91
C SER A 36 14.47 -52.12 -22.56
N PHE A 37 13.60 -53.03 -22.12
CA PHE A 37 13.03 -53.14 -20.77
C PHE A 37 14.05 -53.66 -19.74
N ARG A 38 13.91 -53.26 -18.45
CA ARG A 38 13.84 -54.16 -17.28
C ARG A 38 13.44 -53.40 -15.99
N VAL A 39 12.65 -54.10 -15.17
CA VAL A 39 11.98 -53.69 -13.92
C VAL A 39 12.67 -54.36 -12.72
N ALA A 40 12.69 -53.71 -11.54
CA ALA A 40 12.77 -54.38 -10.23
C ALA A 40 12.16 -53.51 -9.10
N LYS A 41 11.67 -54.17 -8.05
CA LYS A 41 10.64 -53.80 -7.04
C LYS A 41 11.22 -53.78 -5.59
N SER A 42 10.38 -53.44 -4.59
CA SER A 42 10.44 -53.56 -3.09
C SER A 42 10.68 -52.27 -2.28
N GLU A 43 9.73 -51.79 -1.44
CA GLU A 43 9.15 -52.23 -0.12
C GLU A 43 9.81 -51.47 1.07
N THR A 44 9.12 -50.51 1.74
CA THR A 44 8.31 -50.54 2.99
C THR A 44 9.03 -50.82 4.31
N LEU A 45 8.97 -49.88 5.30
CA LEU A 45 8.33 -50.02 6.63
C LEU A 45 8.73 -48.93 7.66
N SER A 46 7.71 -48.38 8.34
CA SER A 46 7.53 -48.04 9.80
C SER A 46 8.61 -47.28 10.59
N ALA A 47 8.39 -46.64 11.74
CA ALA A 47 7.28 -46.09 12.55
C ALA A 47 7.94 -45.64 13.87
N GLY A 48 7.43 -44.63 14.59
CA GLY A 48 7.94 -44.31 15.95
C GLY A 48 7.33 -43.07 16.60
N LEU A 49 6.52 -43.32 17.64
CA LEU A 49 5.78 -42.41 18.54
C LEU A 49 6.67 -41.78 19.64
N SER A 50 6.59 -40.46 19.93
CA SER A 50 5.87 -39.79 21.05
C SER A 50 6.63 -39.73 22.43
N PRO A 51 6.15 -39.07 23.51
CA PRO A 51 6.36 -37.64 23.86
C PRO A 51 6.89 -37.39 25.30
N GLY A 52 7.09 -36.12 25.71
CA GLY A 52 7.46 -35.77 27.10
C GLY A 52 6.94 -34.40 27.57
N SER A 53 6.05 -34.43 28.57
CA SER A 53 5.43 -33.31 29.30
C SER A 53 6.17 -33.05 30.62
N ARG A 54 6.13 -31.80 31.16
CA ARG A 54 6.08 -31.50 32.61
C ARG A 54 5.75 -30.03 32.92
N ARG A 55 4.88 -29.84 33.92
CA ARG A 55 4.44 -28.58 34.55
C ARG A 55 5.35 -28.20 35.75
N LEU A 56 5.46 -26.87 35.99
CA LEU A 56 5.47 -26.02 37.24
C LEU A 56 5.55 -26.69 38.63
N PRO A 57 6.00 -26.01 39.74
CA PRO A 57 5.45 -24.70 40.20
C PRO A 57 6.26 -23.78 41.22
N LEU A 58 5.63 -22.64 41.59
CA LEU A 58 5.57 -21.89 42.88
C LEU A 58 6.58 -20.77 43.32
N LEU A 59 5.98 -19.58 43.55
CA LEU A 59 6.09 -18.54 44.63
C LEU A 59 7.43 -17.88 45.05
N PHE A 60 7.44 -16.53 45.14
CA PHE A 60 7.58 -15.74 46.40
C PHE A 60 7.27 -14.23 46.21
N LYS A 61 6.88 -13.56 47.31
CA LYS A 61 6.35 -12.20 47.48
C LYS A 61 7.43 -11.13 47.82
N PHE A 62 6.99 -9.86 47.72
CA PHE A 62 7.18 -8.70 48.64
C PHE A 62 7.98 -7.44 48.19
N SER A 63 7.23 -6.33 48.07
CA SER A 63 7.40 -4.94 48.56
C SER A 63 8.70 -4.13 48.41
N GLY A 64 8.53 -2.84 48.06
CA GLY A 64 9.44 -1.76 48.46
C GLY A 64 9.22 -0.42 47.73
N LEU A 65 8.41 0.49 48.30
CA LEU A 65 8.44 1.93 48.00
C LEU A 65 9.69 2.57 48.62
N PRO A 66 10.17 3.71 48.08
CA PRO A 66 10.74 4.75 48.93
C PRO A 66 10.12 6.14 48.73
N SER A 67 10.21 6.89 49.83
CA SER A 67 9.65 8.19 50.21
C SER A 67 10.35 9.41 49.62
N LEU A 68 9.61 10.54 49.54
CA LEU A 68 10.09 11.90 49.28
C LEU A 68 11.03 12.43 50.38
N PRO A 69 11.99 13.33 50.06
CA PRO A 69 12.74 14.10 51.05
C PRO A 69 12.11 15.46 51.39
N SER A 70 12.32 15.85 52.64
CA SER A 70 11.94 17.08 53.35
C SER A 70 12.80 18.31 53.00
N LEU A 71 12.20 19.49 52.99
CA LEU A 71 12.85 20.81 52.97
C LEU A 71 13.25 21.29 54.38
N PRO A 72 14.33 22.08 54.55
CA PRO A 72 14.79 22.55 55.85
C PRO A 72 14.14 23.86 56.31
N SER A 73 14.14 24.02 57.63
CA SER A 73 13.70 25.17 58.43
C SER A 73 14.65 26.36 58.35
N LEU A 74 14.08 27.56 58.20
CA LEU A 74 14.77 28.84 58.26
C LEU A 74 14.63 29.42 59.69
N LEU A 75 15.61 29.17 60.56
CA LEU A 75 15.68 29.76 61.90
C LEU A 75 17.12 30.18 62.15
N GLY A 76 17.44 31.42 61.77
CA GLY A 76 18.80 31.94 61.85
C GLY A 76 18.87 33.41 61.48
N LEU A 77 18.24 34.29 62.27
CA LEU A 77 18.72 35.66 62.45
C LEU A 77 18.05 36.32 63.67
N LEU A 78 18.67 36.16 64.84
CA LEU A 78 18.40 36.98 66.01
C LEU A 78 19.77 37.36 66.56
N GLY A 79 20.16 38.61 66.34
CA GLY A 79 21.47 39.07 66.76
C GLY A 79 21.81 40.43 66.21
N LEU A 80 21.05 41.47 66.57
CA LEU A 80 21.52 42.84 66.67
C LEU A 80 20.49 43.69 67.43
N LEU A 81 21.02 44.52 68.35
CA LEU A 81 20.37 45.57 69.15
C LEU A 81 19.89 45.18 70.56
N GLY A 82 20.84 45.23 71.50
CA GLY A 82 20.91 46.34 72.45
C GLY A 82 19.77 46.44 73.48
N LEU A 83 20.01 45.84 74.65
CA LEU A 83 19.29 46.11 75.90
C LEU A 83 19.61 47.52 76.41
N SER A 84 18.66 48.44 76.35
CA SER A 84 18.58 49.57 77.30
C SER A 84 17.21 50.26 77.20
N GLY A 85 16.41 50.21 78.28
CA GLY A 85 15.20 51.03 78.41
C GLY A 85 13.93 50.29 78.84
N LEU A 86 14.01 49.45 79.88
CA LEU A 86 12.92 48.65 80.43
C LEU A 86 11.97 49.44 81.36
N SER A 87 11.55 50.66 81.00
CA SER A 87 10.63 51.48 81.82
C SER A 87 9.32 51.90 81.14
N GLY A 88 9.02 51.43 79.93
CA GLY A 88 7.72 51.65 79.27
C GLY A 88 6.75 50.46 79.29
N LEU A 89 7.23 49.26 79.66
CA LEU A 89 6.51 48.01 79.38
C LEU A 89 5.30 47.72 80.31
N LEU A 90 5.14 48.47 81.39
CA LEU A 90 3.98 48.38 82.28
C LEU A 90 2.80 49.28 81.87
N SER A 91 2.99 50.19 80.90
CA SER A 91 1.91 51.01 80.34
C SER A 91 1.18 50.30 79.17
N LEU A 92 1.90 49.49 78.38
CA LEU A 92 1.34 48.74 77.26
C LEU A 92 0.46 47.55 77.67
N LEU A 93 0.67 46.98 78.87
CA LEU A 93 -0.19 45.92 79.41
C LEU A 93 -1.58 46.40 79.84
N ARG A 94 -1.83 47.72 79.92
CA ARG A 94 -3.17 48.28 80.14
C ARG A 94 -3.97 48.47 78.85
N LEU A 95 -3.33 48.49 77.68
CA LEU A 95 -4.02 48.55 76.39
C LEU A 95 -4.65 47.21 75.98
N PHE A 96 -4.10 46.08 76.45
CA PHE A 96 -4.58 44.75 76.09
C PHE A 96 -5.90 44.33 76.75
N ARG A 97 -6.49 45.17 77.62
CA ARG A 97 -7.80 44.89 78.21
C ARG A 97 -8.98 45.26 77.29
N TYR A 98 -8.74 46.06 76.26
CA TYR A 98 -9.74 46.42 75.23
C TYR A 98 -9.55 45.68 73.89
N LEU A 99 -8.49 44.89 73.74
CA LEU A 99 -8.20 44.16 72.50
C LEU A 99 -8.94 42.81 72.36
N LYS A 100 -9.75 42.41 73.35
CA LYS A 100 -10.60 41.20 73.22
C LYS A 100 -11.81 41.43 72.32
N SER A 101 -12.24 42.68 72.14
CA SER A 101 -13.35 43.03 71.23
C SER A 101 -12.88 43.24 69.79
N ALA A 102 -11.68 43.80 69.59
CA ALA A 102 -11.13 44.04 68.25
C ALA A 102 -10.79 42.73 67.50
N LEU A 103 -10.29 41.70 68.20
CA LEU A 103 -9.99 40.40 67.57
C LEU A 103 -11.27 39.61 67.20
N PHE A 104 -12.37 39.83 67.93
CA PHE A 104 -13.67 39.26 67.57
C PHE A 104 -14.29 39.98 66.35
N PHE A 105 -14.08 41.29 66.24
CA PHE A 105 -14.55 42.07 65.09
C PHE A 105 -13.78 41.76 63.81
N VAL A 106 -12.47 41.46 63.90
CA VAL A 106 -11.68 41.03 62.73
C VAL A 106 -12.08 39.63 62.26
N VAL A 107 -12.40 38.70 63.17
CA VAL A 107 -12.94 37.38 62.76
C VAL A 107 -14.36 37.52 62.16
N LEU A 108 -15.18 38.45 62.66
CA LEU A 108 -16.51 38.74 62.08
C LEU A 108 -16.44 39.41 60.70
N LEU A 109 -15.43 40.26 60.46
CA LEU A 109 -15.15 40.92 59.18
C LEU A 109 -14.50 39.98 58.15
N LEU A 110 -13.81 38.91 58.60
CA LEU A 110 -13.30 37.85 57.72
C LEU A 110 -14.33 36.73 57.44
N SER A 111 -15.44 36.66 58.17
CA SER A 111 -16.59 35.82 57.82
C SER A 111 -17.49 36.44 56.74
N TYR A 112 -16.92 37.26 55.85
CA TYR A 112 -17.48 37.37 54.50
C TYR A 112 -17.36 36.00 53.85
N SER A 113 -18.44 35.23 53.98
CA SER A 113 -18.74 34.13 53.08
C SER A 113 -18.44 34.61 51.68
N GLN A 114 -17.40 34.06 51.07
CA GLN A 114 -17.22 34.11 49.62
C GLN A 114 -18.35 33.27 49.05
N CYS A 115 -19.59 33.78 49.16
CA CYS A 115 -20.66 33.39 48.28
C CYS A 115 -20.12 33.78 46.91
N SER A 116 -19.59 32.81 46.18
CA SER A 116 -19.38 32.92 44.75
C SER A 116 -20.72 33.37 44.19
N VAL A 117 -20.88 34.68 44.00
CA VAL A 117 -22.03 35.23 43.30
C VAL A 117 -21.75 34.84 41.85
N ALA A 118 -22.29 33.67 41.45
CA ALA A 118 -22.29 33.30 40.06
C ALA A 118 -23.02 34.42 39.32
N LEU A 119 -22.27 35.18 38.52
CA LEU A 119 -22.82 36.27 37.74
C LEU A 119 -23.73 35.64 36.69
N THR A 120 -25.03 35.64 36.93
CA THR A 120 -26.02 35.28 35.91
C THR A 120 -26.11 36.43 34.93
N ALA A 121 -25.19 36.45 33.96
CA ALA A 121 -25.28 37.34 32.82
C ALA A 121 -26.36 36.81 31.86
N TYR A 122 -27.45 37.55 31.70
CA TYR A 122 -28.47 37.27 30.69
C TYR A 122 -28.13 38.08 29.45
N THR A 123 -27.72 37.39 28.39
CA THR A 123 -27.54 38.02 27.07
C THR A 123 -28.90 38.07 26.38
N SER A 124 -29.20 39.18 25.67
CA SER A 124 -30.45 39.34 24.91
C SER A 124 -30.53 38.43 23.67
N ARG A 125 -29.41 37.77 23.32
CA ARG A 125 -29.26 36.76 22.27
C ARG A 125 -28.44 35.60 22.82
N TYR A 126 -28.57 34.41 22.22
CA TYR A 126 -27.65 33.30 22.54
C TYR A 126 -26.22 33.72 22.20
N ILE A 127 -25.26 33.24 22.99
CA ILE A 127 -23.84 33.40 22.66
C ILE A 127 -23.58 32.48 21.47
N GLU A 128 -23.08 33.05 20.37
CA GLU A 128 -22.68 32.32 19.16
C GLU A 128 -21.40 31.53 19.48
N GLY A 129 -21.54 30.22 19.71
CA GLY A 129 -20.45 29.30 19.99
C GLY A 129 -19.96 28.55 18.76
N SER A 130 -19.23 27.46 18.97
CA SER A 130 -18.75 26.58 17.92
C SER A 130 -19.34 25.17 18.06
N ALA A 131 -19.51 24.45 16.95
CA ALA A 131 -19.94 23.06 17.02
C ALA A 131 -18.75 22.15 17.38
N PRO A 132 -18.94 21.08 18.18
CA PRO A 132 -17.87 20.12 18.44
C PRO A 132 -17.40 19.47 17.14
N TYR A 133 -16.10 19.22 17.00
CA TYR A 133 -15.52 18.64 15.79
C TYR A 133 -14.44 17.61 16.08
N LEU A 134 -14.09 16.81 15.07
CA LEU A 134 -12.92 15.94 15.10
C LEU A 134 -11.75 16.58 14.35
N THR A 135 -10.54 16.35 14.84
CA THR A 135 -9.29 16.72 14.20
C THR A 135 -8.21 15.69 14.52
N PHE A 136 -7.39 15.34 13.54
CA PHE A 136 -6.29 14.37 13.69
C PHE A 136 -4.92 15.01 13.42
N ASP A 137 -4.89 16.31 13.12
CA ASP A 137 -3.71 17.09 12.75
C ASP A 137 -3.56 18.35 13.63
N ASN A 138 -3.85 18.18 14.92
CA ASN A 138 -3.76 19.21 15.97
C ASN A 138 -4.60 20.47 15.67
N GLY A 139 -5.82 20.30 15.19
CA GLY A 139 -6.77 21.39 14.96
C GLY A 139 -6.66 22.08 13.60
N ARG A 140 -5.72 21.68 12.73
CA ARG A 140 -5.57 22.27 11.39
C ARG A 140 -6.75 21.92 10.48
N THR A 141 -7.21 20.67 10.53
CA THR A 141 -8.37 20.20 9.77
C THR A 141 -9.51 19.89 10.74
N LYS A 142 -10.58 20.70 10.66
CA LYS A 142 -11.82 20.51 11.43
C LYS A 142 -12.81 19.67 10.62
N ALA A 143 -13.04 18.44 11.02
CA ALA A 143 -14.04 17.56 10.42
C ALA A 143 -15.44 17.90 10.97
N THR A 144 -16.07 18.90 10.36
CA THR A 144 -17.43 19.37 10.69
C THR A 144 -18.51 18.79 9.78
N SER A 145 -18.15 17.96 8.81
CA SER A 145 -19.07 17.31 7.86
C SER A 145 -18.55 15.94 7.43
N THR A 146 -19.42 15.10 6.86
CA THR A 146 -19.01 13.78 6.33
C THR A 146 -17.95 13.91 5.23
N ASP A 147 -18.03 14.98 4.42
CA ASP A 147 -17.08 15.26 3.35
C ASP A 147 -15.66 15.50 3.91
N LYS A 148 -15.56 16.28 5.00
CA LYS A 148 -14.27 16.49 5.68
C LYS A 148 -13.83 15.26 6.48
N LEU A 149 -14.78 14.52 7.06
CA LEU A 149 -14.50 13.29 7.83
C LEU A 149 -13.86 12.21 6.97
N LEU A 150 -14.33 12.05 5.72
CA LEU A 150 -13.83 11.06 4.78
C LEU A 150 -12.70 11.58 3.87
N SER A 151 -12.11 12.74 4.21
CA SER A 151 -11.01 13.31 3.45
C SER A 151 -9.70 12.53 3.64
N ILE A 152 -8.85 12.61 2.62
CA ILE A 152 -7.46 12.14 2.67
C ILE A 152 -6.51 13.32 2.53
N ARG A 153 -5.37 13.26 3.22
CA ARG A 153 -4.27 14.21 3.03
C ARG A 153 -3.01 13.47 2.59
N LEU A 154 -2.43 13.92 1.48
CA LEU A 154 -1.16 13.42 0.97
C LEU A 154 0.01 14.13 1.67
N GLN A 155 1.20 13.55 1.58
CA GLN A 155 2.41 14.09 2.22
C GLN A 155 2.87 15.44 1.68
N ASP A 156 2.42 15.83 0.48
CA ASP A 156 2.66 17.16 -0.09
C ASP A 156 1.66 18.22 0.39
N GLY A 157 0.76 17.85 1.30
CA GLY A 157 -0.25 18.73 1.88
C GLY A 157 -1.55 18.82 1.08
N ARG A 158 -1.65 18.18 -0.09
CA ARG A 158 -2.92 18.14 -0.84
C ARG A 158 -3.99 17.40 -0.04
N VAL A 159 -5.12 18.06 0.17
CA VAL A 159 -6.31 17.48 0.81
C VAL A 159 -7.35 17.20 -0.27
N ILE A 160 -7.86 15.98 -0.31
CA ILE A 160 -8.88 15.55 -1.27
C ILE A 160 -10.09 15.06 -0.48
N THR A 161 -11.23 15.69 -0.71
CA THR A 161 -12.51 15.32 -0.10
C THR A 161 -13.36 14.50 -1.07
N PRO A 162 -14.38 13.77 -0.62
CA PRO A 162 -15.30 13.07 -1.51
C PRO A 162 -15.91 13.98 -2.60
N SER A 163 -16.29 15.20 -2.26
CA SER A 163 -16.88 16.18 -3.19
C SER A 163 -15.90 16.72 -4.24
N THR A 164 -14.60 16.68 -3.96
CA THR A 164 -13.54 17.18 -4.84
C THR A 164 -12.67 16.08 -5.42
N ASN A 165 -13.03 14.81 -5.22
CA ASN A 165 -12.25 13.65 -5.62
C ASN A 165 -12.25 13.49 -7.15
N PRO A 166 -11.12 13.76 -7.84
CA PRO A 166 -11.04 13.61 -9.29
C PRO A 166 -10.65 12.18 -9.71
N THR A 167 -10.46 11.28 -8.74
CA THR A 167 -9.79 10.00 -8.98
C THR A 167 -10.73 8.93 -9.49
N SER A 168 -10.20 8.10 -10.38
CA SER A 168 -10.87 6.90 -10.89
C SER A 168 -9.85 5.80 -11.16
N SER A 169 -10.31 4.60 -11.51
CA SER A 169 -9.42 3.51 -11.92
C SER A 169 -8.59 3.83 -13.16
N THR A 170 -9.03 4.77 -13.99
CA THR A 170 -8.32 5.24 -15.19
C THR A 170 -7.58 6.56 -14.97
N ASN A 171 -7.90 7.29 -13.90
CA ASN A 171 -7.27 8.55 -13.50
C ASN A 171 -6.88 8.53 -12.00
N PRO A 172 -5.93 7.67 -11.58
CA PRO A 172 -5.45 7.64 -10.20
C PRO A 172 -4.51 8.81 -9.88
N ILE A 173 -4.43 9.18 -8.61
CA ILE A 173 -3.42 10.14 -8.11
C ILE A 173 -2.12 9.41 -7.77
N SER A 174 -0.98 9.97 -8.15
CA SER A 174 0.33 9.43 -7.76
C SER A 174 0.76 9.95 -6.39
N LEU A 175 1.34 9.07 -5.58
CA LEU A 175 2.00 9.47 -4.33
C LEU A 175 3.15 10.45 -4.61
N PRO A 176 3.35 11.48 -3.76
CA PRO A 176 4.26 12.58 -4.07
C PRO A 176 5.76 12.26 -3.91
N TYR A 177 6.12 11.20 -3.18
CA TYR A 177 7.52 10.90 -2.86
C TYR A 177 7.90 9.43 -3.11
N VAL A 178 9.17 9.21 -3.50
CA VAL A 178 9.77 7.88 -3.67
C VAL A 178 9.67 7.08 -2.38
N GLY A 179 9.32 5.79 -2.47
CA GLY A 179 9.23 4.89 -1.32
C GLY A 179 7.97 5.08 -0.46
N SER A 180 7.08 6.00 -0.84
CA SER A 180 5.81 6.17 -0.14
C SER A 180 4.87 4.99 -0.33
N ASN A 181 4.11 4.71 0.73
CA ASN A 181 3.07 3.68 0.74
C ASN A 181 1.73 4.27 1.22
N LEU A 182 0.71 3.41 1.34
CA LEU A 182 -0.65 3.83 1.72
C LEU A 182 -0.75 4.32 3.18
N SER A 183 0.24 4.02 4.04
CA SER A 183 0.28 4.48 5.43
C SER A 183 0.62 5.96 5.56
N HIS A 184 1.32 6.52 4.57
CA HIS A 184 1.64 7.94 4.51
C HIS A 184 0.45 8.80 4.03
N ILE A 185 -0.66 8.18 3.61
CA ILE A 185 -1.91 8.90 3.37
C ILE A 185 -2.56 9.11 4.73
N GLU A 186 -2.66 10.37 5.13
CA GLU A 186 -3.31 10.73 6.37
C GLU A 186 -4.82 10.71 6.21
N MET A 187 -5.47 10.14 7.22
CA MET A 187 -6.91 9.91 7.30
C MET A 187 -7.33 10.01 8.75
N ILE A 188 -8.62 10.27 9.00
CA ILE A 188 -9.17 10.24 10.36
C ILE A 188 -9.05 8.86 11.01
N VAL A 189 -9.00 7.78 10.22
CA VAL A 189 -8.80 6.41 10.73
C VAL A 189 -7.33 6.23 11.14
N PRO A 190 -7.03 6.01 12.44
CA PRO A 190 -5.67 5.84 12.94
C PRO A 190 -4.91 4.73 12.22
N SER A 191 -3.60 4.86 12.07
CA SER A 191 -2.74 3.91 11.35
C SER A 191 -2.71 2.49 11.96
N SER A 192 -3.07 2.36 13.24
CA SER A 192 -3.09 1.09 13.98
C SER A 192 -4.32 0.21 13.72
N THR A 193 -5.35 0.72 13.05
CA THR A 193 -6.60 -0.01 12.83
C THR A 193 -7.23 0.31 11.47
N ASN A 194 -8.07 -0.59 10.98
CA ASN A 194 -8.88 -0.39 9.79
C ASN A 194 -10.33 0.01 10.12
N SER A 195 -10.71 0.04 11.40
CA SER A 195 -12.05 0.41 11.85
C SER A 195 -12.00 0.95 13.28
N VAL A 196 -12.72 2.03 13.54
CA VAL A 196 -12.72 2.73 14.84
C VAL A 196 -14.07 3.40 15.08
N SER A 197 -14.55 3.37 16.32
CA SER A 197 -15.77 4.11 16.68
C SER A 197 -15.46 5.60 16.86
N LEU A 198 -16.45 6.47 16.64
CA LEU A 198 -16.28 7.90 16.92
C LEU A 198 -15.97 8.13 18.41
N SER A 199 -16.53 7.29 19.30
CA SER A 199 -16.23 7.32 20.74
C SER A 199 -14.77 7.03 21.04
N ASP A 200 -14.15 6.06 20.36
CA ASP A 200 -12.71 5.79 20.52
C ASP A 200 -11.86 6.93 19.97
N LEU A 201 -12.27 7.57 18.87
CA LEU A 201 -11.57 8.76 18.34
C LEU A 201 -11.55 9.89 19.37
N VAL A 202 -12.65 10.08 20.10
CA VAL A 202 -12.75 11.07 21.19
C VAL A 202 -11.89 10.67 22.38
N THR A 203 -12.06 9.45 22.90
CA THR A 203 -11.52 9.05 24.22
C THR A 203 -10.11 8.46 24.18
N ARG A 204 -9.78 7.66 23.16
CA ARG A 204 -8.50 6.95 23.05
C ARG A 204 -7.48 7.72 22.23
N TYR A 205 -7.93 8.38 21.16
CA TYR A 205 -7.06 9.11 20.24
C TYR A 205 -7.06 10.62 20.49
N ASN A 206 -7.93 11.14 21.37
CA ASN A 206 -8.03 12.56 21.71
C ASN A 206 -8.21 13.47 20.48
N TYR A 207 -9.04 13.06 19.52
CA TYR A 207 -9.31 13.82 18.29
C TYR A 207 -10.44 14.84 18.44
N TRP A 208 -11.22 14.76 19.51
CA TRP A 208 -12.32 15.69 19.75
C TRP A 208 -11.82 17.05 20.20
N ARG A 209 -12.42 18.11 19.66
CA ARG A 209 -12.18 19.49 20.07
C ARG A 209 -13.49 20.27 19.99
N ASP A 210 -13.51 21.34 20.77
CA ASP A 210 -14.55 22.35 20.82
C ASP A 210 -13.85 23.68 21.15
N ASP A 211 -14.13 24.74 20.40
CA ASP A 211 -13.35 25.99 20.53
C ASP A 211 -13.81 26.83 21.73
N ASP A 212 -15.02 26.60 22.23
CA ASP A 212 -15.67 27.24 23.38
C ASP A 212 -15.40 26.49 24.70
N GLY A 213 -14.87 25.27 24.64
CA GLY A 213 -14.46 24.50 25.80
C GLY A 213 -15.56 23.66 26.43
N ASP A 214 -16.65 23.40 25.69
CA ASP A 214 -17.75 22.56 26.13
C ASP A 214 -17.35 21.08 26.20
N GLU A 215 -17.75 20.35 27.23
CA GLU A 215 -17.43 18.92 27.32
C GLU A 215 -18.41 18.04 26.50
N PRO A 216 -17.95 16.88 25.99
CA PRO A 216 -18.83 15.90 25.37
C PRO A 216 -19.97 15.48 26.31
N ALA A 217 -21.21 15.46 25.81
CA ALA A 217 -22.34 14.97 26.58
C ALA A 217 -22.21 13.47 26.88
N VAL A 218 -22.84 13.03 27.97
CA VAL A 218 -23.00 11.58 28.26
C VAL A 218 -23.75 10.92 27.10
N ASN A 219 -23.14 9.91 26.49
CA ASN A 219 -23.62 9.26 25.26
C ASN A 219 -23.78 10.21 24.06
N GLY A 220 -23.10 11.37 24.08
CA GLY A 220 -23.14 12.38 23.02
C GLY A 220 -22.34 12.03 21.76
N VAL A 221 -21.71 10.86 21.72
CA VAL A 221 -20.88 10.43 20.60
C VAL A 221 -21.39 9.09 20.06
N SER A 222 -21.71 9.07 18.77
CA SER A 222 -22.15 7.86 18.09
C SER A 222 -21.61 7.81 16.66
N GLY A 223 -21.36 6.61 16.17
CA GLY A 223 -20.91 6.34 14.81
C GLY A 223 -19.64 5.50 14.74
N ARG A 224 -19.32 5.02 13.53
CA ARG A 224 -18.10 4.28 13.22
C ARG A 224 -17.57 4.66 11.85
N ILE A 225 -16.25 4.62 11.73
CA ILE A 225 -15.54 4.83 10.47
C ILE A 225 -14.56 3.70 10.22
N SER A 226 -14.41 3.30 8.96
CA SER A 226 -13.50 2.26 8.53
C SER A 226 -12.78 2.62 7.24
N VAL A 227 -11.63 1.96 7.04
CA VAL A 227 -10.81 2.05 5.83
C VAL A 227 -10.47 0.64 5.35
N SER A 228 -10.44 0.43 4.03
CA SER A 228 -9.86 -0.76 3.43
C SER A 228 -8.98 -0.41 2.24
N PHE A 229 -8.00 -1.27 1.97
CA PHE A 229 -6.99 -1.09 0.94
C PHE A 229 -6.99 -2.31 0.03
N THR A 230 -7.18 -2.12 -1.27
CA THR A 230 -7.10 -3.21 -2.26
C THR A 230 -6.18 -2.85 -3.42
N ASP A 231 -5.61 -3.85 -4.09
CA ASP A 231 -4.93 -3.66 -5.38
C ASP A 231 -5.94 -3.56 -6.55
N LYS A 232 -5.42 -3.40 -7.78
CA LYS A 232 -6.23 -3.33 -9.01
C LYS A 232 -7.09 -4.57 -9.26
N ASP A 233 -6.69 -5.72 -8.73
CA ASP A 233 -7.37 -7.01 -8.89
C ASP A 233 -8.37 -7.27 -7.76
N GLY A 234 -8.45 -6.35 -6.79
CA GLY A 234 -9.37 -6.42 -5.66
C GLY A 234 -8.84 -7.19 -4.45
N ASN A 235 -7.58 -7.61 -4.45
CA ASN A 235 -6.98 -8.30 -3.29
C ASN A 235 -6.70 -7.30 -2.16
N THR A 236 -7.00 -7.68 -0.92
CA THR A 236 -6.66 -6.88 0.25
C THR A 236 -5.15 -6.72 0.39
N VAL A 237 -4.69 -5.49 0.59
CA VAL A 237 -3.27 -5.17 0.80
C VAL A 237 -3.05 -4.50 2.15
N SER A 238 -1.82 -4.59 2.66
CA SER A 238 -1.43 -3.93 3.90
C SER A 238 -1.28 -2.43 3.70
N ARG A 239 -1.79 -1.63 4.65
CA ARG A 239 -1.59 -0.17 4.71
C ARG A 239 -0.10 0.21 4.68
N ASN A 240 0.75 -0.57 5.35
CA ASN A 240 2.18 -0.33 5.48
C ASN A 240 3.02 -1.11 4.45
N GLY A 241 2.38 -1.82 3.52
CA GLY A 241 3.05 -2.66 2.54
C GLY A 241 3.79 -1.83 1.48
N ALA A 242 4.87 -2.37 0.93
CA ALA A 242 5.49 -1.81 -0.26
C ALA A 242 4.50 -1.83 -1.44
N LEU A 243 4.50 -0.75 -2.22
CA LEU A 243 3.65 -0.64 -3.40
C LEU A 243 4.38 -1.12 -4.64
N ASP A 244 3.66 -1.89 -5.42
CA ASP A 244 4.10 -2.48 -6.66
C ASP A 244 3.32 -1.83 -7.81
N ILE A 245 4.05 -1.31 -8.80
CA ILE A 245 3.48 -0.73 -10.02
C ILE A 245 2.55 -1.72 -10.71
N CYS A 246 2.84 -3.02 -10.64
CA CYS A 246 2.04 -4.06 -11.25
C CYS A 246 0.70 -4.32 -10.56
N LYS A 247 0.53 -3.84 -9.33
CA LYS A 247 -0.71 -3.96 -8.55
C LYS A 247 -1.51 -2.65 -8.52
N ALA A 248 -0.96 -1.59 -9.10
CA ALA A 248 -1.58 -0.29 -9.19
C ALA A 248 -2.63 -0.21 -10.33
N PRO A 249 -3.64 0.67 -10.25
CA PRO A 249 -3.91 1.55 -9.12
C PRO A 249 -4.46 0.80 -7.91
N TYR A 250 -4.01 1.21 -6.74
CA TYR A 250 -4.57 0.79 -5.46
C TYR A 250 -5.86 1.54 -5.18
N ARG A 251 -6.79 0.93 -4.45
CA ARG A 251 -8.04 1.55 -4.00
C ARG A 251 -8.05 1.68 -2.49
N VAL A 252 -8.16 2.92 -2.01
CA VAL A 252 -8.40 3.26 -0.60
C VAL A 252 -9.89 3.56 -0.44
N ARG A 253 -10.61 2.69 0.26
CA ARG A 253 -12.04 2.86 0.51
C ARG A 253 -12.27 3.33 1.93
N LEU A 254 -12.82 4.53 2.10
CA LEU A 254 -13.25 5.05 3.40
C LEU A 254 -14.78 4.93 3.52
N SER A 255 -15.26 4.50 4.67
CA SER A 255 -16.70 4.33 4.92
C SER A 255 -17.08 4.80 6.32
N SER A 256 -18.17 5.56 6.41
CA SER A 256 -18.78 6.02 7.65
C SER A 256 -20.20 5.48 7.76
N THR A 257 -20.58 5.01 8.95
CA THR A 257 -21.97 4.64 9.26
C THR A 257 -22.88 5.85 9.48
N GLY A 258 -22.32 7.06 9.44
CA GLY A 258 -22.95 8.25 10.02
C GLY A 258 -22.83 8.25 11.53
N GLY A 259 -23.34 9.32 12.15
CA GLY A 259 -23.15 9.54 13.58
C GLY A 259 -23.28 11.00 13.97
N TYR A 260 -22.89 11.32 15.19
CA TYR A 260 -22.87 12.69 15.69
C TYR A 260 -21.88 12.86 16.85
N LEU A 261 -21.49 14.11 17.08
CA LEU A 261 -20.83 14.62 18.27
C LEU A 261 -21.79 15.60 18.92
N GLN A 262 -21.96 15.51 20.22
CA GLN A 262 -22.86 16.36 20.98
C GLN A 262 -22.21 16.76 22.30
N THR A 263 -22.21 18.05 22.59
CA THR A 263 -21.82 18.64 23.87
C THR A 263 -23.05 18.79 24.77
N GLN A 264 -22.82 18.90 26.09
CA GLN A 264 -23.92 19.09 27.05
C GLN A 264 -24.57 20.48 26.92
N TYR A 265 -23.75 21.48 26.63
CA TYR A 265 -24.11 22.88 26.45
C TYR A 265 -23.52 23.39 25.13
N GLY A 266 -23.74 24.66 24.79
CA GLY A 266 -23.26 25.26 23.55
C GLY A 266 -24.33 25.44 22.48
N VAL A 267 -24.16 26.46 21.65
CA VAL A 267 -25.01 26.72 20.50
C VAL A 267 -24.09 27.05 19.31
N PRO A 268 -23.98 26.17 18.30
CA PRO A 268 -24.60 24.84 18.19
C PRO A 268 -23.91 23.74 19.02
N SER A 269 -24.65 22.96 19.81
CA SER A 269 -24.09 21.85 20.60
C SER A 269 -23.85 20.54 19.84
N ARG A 270 -24.06 20.50 18.52
CA ARG A 270 -24.07 19.24 17.77
C ARG A 270 -23.50 19.33 16.36
N THR A 271 -22.61 18.39 16.04
CA THR A 271 -22.17 18.10 14.67
C THR A 271 -22.69 16.72 14.26
N SER A 272 -23.30 16.63 13.08
CA SER A 272 -23.87 15.38 12.57
C SER A 272 -23.17 14.92 11.29
N PHE A 273 -22.98 13.62 11.15
CA PHE A 273 -22.38 12.96 10.01
C PHE A 273 -23.39 11.99 9.38
N SER A 274 -23.50 12.03 8.07
CA SER A 274 -24.24 11.04 7.27
C SER A 274 -23.43 9.77 7.02
N GLY A 275 -24.14 8.67 6.73
CA GLY A 275 -23.50 7.47 6.20
C GLY A 275 -23.05 7.69 4.77
N ALA A 276 -21.79 7.37 4.46
CA ALA A 276 -21.22 7.55 3.13
C ALA A 276 -20.02 6.63 2.92
N THR A 277 -19.70 6.34 1.65
CA THR A 277 -18.52 5.58 1.25
C THR A 277 -17.86 6.27 0.07
N VAL A 278 -16.54 6.33 0.07
CA VAL A 278 -15.73 6.95 -0.99
C VAL A 278 -14.55 6.06 -1.34
N ASP A 279 -14.20 6.01 -2.62
CA ASP A 279 -13.02 5.32 -3.14
C ASP A 279 -12.01 6.35 -3.68
N TYR A 280 -10.76 6.22 -3.24
CA TYR A 280 -9.63 6.97 -3.78
C TYR A 280 -8.69 6.01 -4.52
N TYR A 281 -8.37 6.33 -5.76
CA TYR A 281 -7.47 5.52 -6.58
C TYR A 281 -6.05 6.09 -6.55
N ILE A 282 -5.10 5.30 -6.05
CA ILE A 282 -3.73 5.71 -5.75
C ILE A 282 -2.73 4.90 -6.57
N ASN A 283 -1.81 5.61 -7.22
CA ASN A 283 -0.64 5.04 -7.86
C ASN A 283 0.61 5.22 -6.99
N PRO A 284 1.59 4.31 -7.10
CA PRO A 284 2.94 4.55 -6.59
C PRO A 284 3.53 5.84 -7.16
N TYR A 285 4.61 6.30 -6.52
CA TYR A 285 5.36 7.46 -6.98
C TYR A 285 5.82 7.32 -8.44
N GLY A 286 5.77 8.42 -9.19
CA GLY A 286 6.27 8.51 -10.56
C GLY A 286 5.34 7.90 -11.62
N VAL A 287 4.17 7.39 -11.23
CA VAL A 287 3.22 6.76 -12.16
C VAL A 287 2.00 7.66 -12.36
N THR A 288 1.95 8.34 -13.50
CA THR A 288 0.82 9.19 -13.92
C THR A 288 -0.09 8.45 -14.90
N GLY A 289 -1.37 8.31 -14.58
CA GLY A 289 -2.37 7.68 -15.45
C GLY A 289 -2.42 6.14 -15.38
N PRO A 290 -2.99 5.48 -16.40
CA PRO A 290 -3.15 4.03 -16.42
C PRO A 290 -1.79 3.31 -16.49
N VAL A 291 -1.60 2.35 -15.60
CA VAL A 291 -0.30 1.78 -15.29
C VAL A 291 0.10 0.67 -16.26
N ALA A 292 1.26 0.79 -16.89
CA ALA A 292 1.95 -0.32 -17.54
C ALA A 292 2.94 -0.95 -16.54
N CYS A 293 2.56 -2.11 -15.98
CA CYS A 293 3.38 -2.89 -15.04
C CYS A 293 4.80 -3.17 -15.57
N TYR A 294 4.90 -3.51 -16.85
CA TYR A 294 6.16 -3.81 -17.51
C TYR A 294 6.39 -2.85 -18.66
N PHE A 295 7.65 -2.41 -18.81
CA PHE A 295 8.10 -1.62 -19.96
C PHE A 295 7.76 -2.30 -21.27
N ALA A 296 8.19 -3.56 -21.45
CA ALA A 296 7.66 -4.44 -22.48
C ALA A 296 6.54 -5.27 -21.86
N SER A 297 5.29 -4.93 -22.15
CA SER A 297 4.12 -5.59 -21.53
C SER A 297 3.84 -6.98 -22.11
N HIS A 298 4.06 -7.14 -23.41
CA HIS A 298 3.81 -8.36 -24.14
C HIS A 298 4.85 -8.56 -25.25
N ALA A 299 5.15 -9.81 -25.59
CA ALA A 299 5.71 -10.17 -26.90
C ALA A 299 4.62 -10.75 -27.77
N ARG A 300 4.37 -10.09 -28.90
CA ARG A 300 3.32 -10.40 -29.83
C ARG A 300 3.89 -11.06 -31.08
N PRO A 301 3.82 -12.40 -31.19
CA PRO A 301 4.02 -13.06 -32.47
C PRO A 301 2.79 -12.89 -33.36
N ASN A 302 2.76 -13.56 -34.51
CA ASN A 302 1.55 -13.64 -35.33
C ASN A 302 0.38 -14.26 -34.54
N LEU A 303 -0.75 -13.54 -34.45
CA LEU A 303 -1.90 -13.92 -33.64
C LEU A 303 -2.95 -14.79 -34.35
N ASN A 304 -2.78 -15.14 -35.64
CA ASN A 304 -3.78 -15.88 -36.43
C ASN A 304 -4.28 -17.17 -35.77
N LEU A 305 -3.38 -17.90 -35.10
CA LEU A 305 -3.69 -19.13 -34.35
C LEU A 305 -3.58 -18.90 -32.83
N GLY A 306 -3.83 -17.68 -32.36
CA GLY A 306 -3.72 -17.26 -30.97
C GLY A 306 -5.01 -17.38 -30.15
N THR A 307 -6.07 -17.95 -30.71
CA THR A 307 -7.42 -17.94 -30.12
C THR A 307 -7.98 -19.37 -30.00
N ASN A 308 -9.06 -19.51 -29.23
CA ASN A 308 -9.82 -20.75 -29.08
C ASN A 308 -8.92 -21.94 -28.68
N TYR A 309 -9.00 -23.04 -29.42
CA TYR A 309 -8.29 -24.30 -29.15
C TYR A 309 -6.75 -24.19 -29.23
N TYR A 310 -6.24 -23.12 -29.83
CA TYR A 310 -4.81 -22.86 -29.96
C TYR A 310 -4.30 -21.78 -28.98
N ALA A 311 -5.20 -21.18 -28.19
CA ALA A 311 -4.80 -20.21 -27.18
C ALA A 311 -4.02 -20.90 -26.06
N GLY A 312 -2.90 -20.29 -25.68
CA GLY A 312 -2.18 -20.69 -24.48
C GLY A 312 -2.99 -20.39 -23.20
N PRO A 313 -2.54 -20.91 -22.05
CA PRO A 313 -3.12 -20.57 -20.75
C PRO A 313 -3.17 -19.05 -20.53
N SER A 314 -4.25 -18.55 -19.94
CA SER A 314 -4.45 -17.10 -19.71
C SER A 314 -3.39 -16.47 -18.80
N SER A 315 -2.66 -17.27 -18.03
CA SER A 315 -1.53 -16.82 -17.20
C SER A 315 -0.28 -16.46 -18.00
N ILE A 316 -0.12 -16.98 -19.21
CA ILE A 316 1.06 -16.76 -20.07
C ILE A 316 0.73 -16.20 -21.45
N TRP A 317 -0.53 -16.31 -21.90
CA TRP A 317 -0.97 -15.90 -23.23
C TRP A 317 -2.24 -15.05 -23.17
N ASN A 318 -2.21 -13.91 -23.88
CA ASN A 318 -3.36 -13.07 -24.15
C ASN A 318 -3.73 -13.18 -25.64
N PRO A 319 -4.95 -13.61 -26.01
CA PRO A 319 -5.34 -13.80 -27.41
C PRO A 319 -5.22 -12.55 -28.30
N ASN A 320 -5.30 -11.35 -27.72
CA ASN A 320 -5.19 -10.08 -28.44
C ASN A 320 -3.77 -9.50 -28.45
N LYS A 321 -2.89 -9.93 -27.53
CA LYS A 321 -1.60 -9.27 -27.30
C LYS A 321 -0.39 -10.20 -27.37
N GLY A 322 -0.56 -11.50 -27.29
CA GLY A 322 0.51 -12.49 -27.28
C GLY A 322 0.98 -12.87 -25.88
N PHE A 323 2.26 -13.18 -25.73
CA PHE A 323 2.85 -13.64 -24.47
C PHE A 323 2.91 -12.50 -23.44
N LEU A 324 2.47 -12.77 -22.22
CA LEU A 324 2.55 -11.81 -21.11
C LEU A 324 3.97 -11.82 -20.53
N THR A 325 4.54 -10.63 -20.32
CA THR A 325 5.74 -10.50 -19.50
C THR A 325 5.43 -11.00 -18.07
N GLN A 326 6.27 -11.90 -17.56
CA GLN A 326 6.10 -12.59 -16.29
C GLN A 326 6.96 -11.99 -15.18
N SER A 327 8.14 -11.45 -15.51
CA SER A 327 9.11 -10.92 -14.56
C SER A 327 10.04 -9.88 -15.19
N ASN A 328 10.46 -8.88 -14.42
CA ASN A 328 11.55 -7.97 -14.75
C ASN A 328 12.89 -8.37 -14.10
N ASP A 329 12.91 -9.46 -13.32
CA ASP A 329 14.13 -10.05 -12.77
C ASP A 329 14.90 -10.81 -13.85
N SER A 330 16.17 -10.42 -14.04
CA SER A 330 17.12 -11.05 -14.95
C SER A 330 17.23 -12.58 -14.80
N ALA A 331 17.03 -13.11 -13.59
CA ALA A 331 17.09 -14.54 -13.32
C ALA A 331 15.89 -15.32 -13.88
N SER A 332 14.80 -14.62 -14.24
CA SER A 332 13.52 -15.22 -14.69
C SER A 332 13.10 -14.77 -16.11
N TYR A 333 14.00 -14.17 -16.88
CA TYR A 333 13.69 -13.70 -18.24
C TYR A 333 13.32 -14.81 -19.22
N ASP A 334 13.79 -16.02 -18.98
CA ASP A 334 13.40 -17.23 -19.71
C ASP A 334 11.90 -17.55 -19.58
N ARG A 335 11.21 -17.02 -18.57
CA ARG A 335 9.75 -17.17 -18.41
C ARG A 335 8.93 -16.19 -19.25
N ASN A 336 9.51 -15.07 -19.68
CA ASN A 336 8.76 -14.00 -20.34
C ASN A 336 8.36 -14.37 -21.77
N PHE A 337 9.23 -15.10 -22.48
CA PHE A 337 9.11 -15.32 -23.92
C PHE A 337 9.44 -16.76 -24.28
N PRO A 338 8.86 -17.30 -25.37
CA PRO A 338 9.29 -18.58 -25.92
C PRO A 338 10.79 -18.57 -26.23
N THR A 339 11.49 -19.63 -25.85
CA THR A 339 12.93 -19.80 -26.09
C THR A 339 13.25 -20.33 -27.49
N THR A 340 12.26 -20.34 -28.39
CA THR A 340 12.36 -20.90 -29.75
C THR A 340 12.38 -19.78 -30.77
N GLY A 341 13.25 -19.88 -31.77
CA GLY A 341 13.34 -18.95 -32.88
C GLY A 341 13.88 -19.63 -34.13
N SER A 342 13.71 -18.98 -35.28
CA SER A 342 14.32 -19.40 -36.56
C SER A 342 14.62 -18.17 -37.41
N ASP A 343 15.41 -18.36 -38.46
CA ASP A 343 15.72 -17.29 -39.41
C ASP A 343 14.43 -16.68 -39.98
N GLY A 344 14.36 -15.34 -39.95
CA GLY A 344 13.24 -14.57 -40.47
C GLY A 344 12.06 -14.41 -39.51
N LEU A 345 11.97 -15.21 -38.43
CA LEU A 345 10.91 -15.06 -37.45
C LEU A 345 11.08 -13.77 -36.65
N TYR A 346 9.95 -13.17 -36.33
CA TYR A 346 9.89 -11.95 -35.56
C TYR A 346 8.72 -11.95 -34.60
N PHE A 347 8.81 -11.09 -33.60
CA PHE A 347 7.72 -10.72 -32.71
C PHE A 347 7.81 -9.24 -32.37
N ASP A 348 6.69 -8.65 -32.00
CA ASP A 348 6.60 -7.25 -31.61
C ASP A 348 6.58 -7.12 -30.08
N LEU A 349 7.45 -6.28 -29.52
CA LEU A 349 7.37 -5.89 -28.12
C LEU A 349 6.39 -4.72 -27.96
N LEU A 350 5.36 -4.91 -27.13
CA LEU A 350 4.39 -3.88 -26.80
C LEU A 350 4.93 -3.02 -25.66
N ILE A 351 5.58 -1.92 -26.03
CA ILE A 351 6.19 -0.97 -25.10
C ILE A 351 5.12 -0.07 -24.45
N GLY A 352 5.20 0.09 -23.14
CA GLY A 352 4.36 0.98 -22.35
C GLY A 352 5.18 1.94 -21.49
N GLY A 353 4.58 3.06 -21.11
CA GLY A 353 5.19 4.09 -20.26
C GLY A 353 6.07 5.10 -21.00
N VAL A 354 6.50 4.81 -22.23
CA VAL A 354 7.24 5.74 -23.11
C VAL A 354 6.75 5.62 -24.55
N ASP A 355 7.10 6.61 -25.38
CA ASP A 355 6.90 6.53 -26.82
C ASP A 355 7.94 5.59 -27.45
N ALA A 356 7.49 4.43 -27.93
CA ALA A 356 8.34 3.42 -28.54
C ALA A 356 9.11 3.95 -29.77
N SER A 357 8.60 4.97 -30.45
CA SER A 357 9.24 5.55 -31.63
C SER A 357 10.57 6.26 -31.31
N GLN A 358 10.74 6.70 -30.07
CA GLN A 358 11.92 7.41 -29.61
C GLN A 358 13.09 6.48 -29.25
N LEU A 359 12.85 5.17 -29.12
CA LEU A 359 13.85 4.21 -28.70
C LEU A 359 14.81 3.87 -29.83
N THR A 360 16.10 3.86 -29.52
CA THR A 360 17.15 3.40 -30.44
C THR A 360 17.70 2.05 -30.00
N TRP A 361 17.95 1.16 -30.97
CA TRP A 361 18.34 -0.23 -30.70
C TRP A 361 19.61 -0.61 -31.45
N SER A 362 20.47 -1.39 -30.80
CA SER A 362 21.64 -2.00 -31.45
C SER A 362 21.38 -3.49 -31.71
N PRO A 363 21.74 -4.02 -32.90
CA PRO A 363 21.63 -5.45 -33.15
C PRO A 363 22.63 -6.24 -32.28
N VAL A 364 22.26 -7.47 -31.91
CA VAL A 364 23.08 -8.34 -31.05
C VAL A 364 23.31 -9.66 -31.75
N THR A 365 24.58 -10.01 -31.96
CA THR A 365 24.99 -11.27 -32.59
C THR A 365 25.67 -12.20 -31.58
N ARG A 366 25.16 -13.42 -31.45
CA ARG A 366 25.68 -14.49 -30.57
C ARG A 366 25.50 -15.85 -31.24
N GLY A 367 26.55 -16.68 -31.24
CA GLY A 367 26.48 -18.06 -31.74
C GLY A 367 26.00 -18.20 -33.19
N GLY A 368 26.31 -17.24 -34.07
CA GLY A 368 25.85 -17.23 -35.47
C GLY A 368 24.40 -16.78 -35.67
N ILE A 369 23.73 -16.32 -34.61
CA ILE A 369 22.37 -15.76 -34.65
C ILE A 369 22.44 -14.26 -34.33
N THR A 370 21.73 -13.45 -35.10
CA THR A 370 21.63 -12.00 -34.93
C THR A 370 20.19 -11.62 -34.61
N ALA A 371 19.99 -10.98 -33.46
CA ALA A 371 18.73 -10.33 -33.10
C ALA A 371 18.78 -8.86 -33.51
N THR A 372 17.87 -8.44 -34.39
CA THR A 372 17.73 -7.04 -34.83
C THR A 372 16.42 -6.50 -34.29
N VAL A 373 16.44 -5.30 -33.69
CA VAL A 373 15.24 -4.62 -33.22
C VAL A 373 14.98 -3.39 -34.07
N THR A 374 13.77 -3.26 -34.60
CA THR A 374 13.35 -2.10 -35.40
C THR A 374 12.03 -1.55 -34.90
N ASN A 375 11.91 -0.23 -34.83
CA ASN A 375 10.62 0.42 -34.55
C ASN A 375 9.79 0.38 -35.83
N VAL A 376 8.62 -0.24 -35.77
CA VAL A 376 7.73 -0.40 -36.91
C VAL A 376 6.31 -0.03 -36.52
N THR A 377 5.52 0.41 -37.50
CA THR A 377 4.07 0.53 -37.38
C THR A 377 3.45 -0.65 -38.12
N PRO A 378 3.16 -1.76 -37.42
CA PRO A 378 2.77 -2.99 -38.08
C PRO A 378 1.35 -2.84 -38.63
N SER A 379 1.15 -3.31 -39.86
CA SER A 379 -0.10 -3.18 -40.63
C SER A 379 -0.73 -4.54 -40.98
N ASP A 380 -0.17 -5.62 -40.45
CA ASP A 380 -0.66 -6.97 -40.65
C ASP A 380 -2.14 -7.13 -40.22
N ARG A 381 -2.91 -7.92 -40.99
CA ARG A 381 -4.35 -8.10 -40.76
C ARG A 381 -4.70 -8.67 -39.38
N TRP A 382 -3.79 -9.46 -38.80
CA TRP A 382 -3.95 -10.12 -37.51
C TRP A 382 -3.78 -9.18 -36.31
N ILE A 383 -3.39 -7.91 -36.54
CA ILE A 383 -3.23 -6.92 -35.48
C ILE A 383 -4.62 -6.40 -35.06
N PRO A 384 -4.93 -6.43 -33.75
CA PRO A 384 -6.19 -5.93 -33.23
C PRO A 384 -6.40 -4.46 -33.59
N GLY A 385 -7.65 -4.06 -33.86
CA GLY A 385 -7.98 -2.69 -34.25
C GLY A 385 -7.48 -1.63 -33.26
N VAL A 386 -7.52 -1.94 -31.96
CA VAL A 386 -7.05 -1.05 -30.88
C VAL A 386 -5.55 -0.77 -30.90
N ASP A 387 -4.76 -1.59 -31.61
CA ASP A 387 -3.30 -1.48 -31.70
C ASP A 387 -2.81 -1.13 -33.11
N ARG A 388 -3.72 -1.00 -34.09
CA ARG A 388 -3.36 -0.55 -35.44
C ARG A 388 -2.86 0.88 -35.41
N GLY A 389 -1.77 1.14 -36.12
CA GLY A 389 -1.16 2.48 -36.18
C GLY A 389 -0.23 2.81 -35.00
N LYS A 390 -0.12 1.94 -33.99
CA LYS A 390 0.84 2.12 -32.89
C LYS A 390 2.23 1.64 -33.30
N VAL A 391 3.26 2.39 -32.91
CA VAL A 391 4.66 1.97 -33.08
C VAL A 391 5.00 0.89 -32.06
N VAL A 392 5.69 -0.16 -32.50
CA VAL A 392 6.18 -1.26 -31.66
C VAL A 392 7.65 -1.54 -31.97
N ALA A 393 8.36 -2.16 -31.04
CA ALA A 393 9.73 -2.63 -31.26
C ALA A 393 9.70 -4.08 -31.77
N ARG A 394 9.95 -4.30 -33.07
CA ARG A 394 9.97 -5.62 -33.69
C ARG A 394 11.34 -6.25 -33.54
N VAL A 395 11.39 -7.38 -32.85
CA VAL A 395 12.59 -8.22 -32.72
C VAL A 395 12.55 -9.26 -33.83
N LYS A 396 13.53 -9.24 -34.73
CA LYS A 396 13.70 -10.24 -35.79
C LYS A 396 14.99 -11.02 -35.55
N LEU A 397 14.89 -12.35 -35.65
CA LEU A 397 16.03 -13.24 -35.57
C LEU A 397 16.52 -13.59 -36.98
N SER A 398 17.83 -13.53 -37.18
CA SER A 398 18.52 -13.99 -38.37
C SER A 398 19.58 -15.00 -37.99
N GLY A 399 19.60 -16.15 -38.65
CA GLY A 399 20.48 -17.25 -38.24
C GLY A 399 20.73 -18.24 -39.37
N PRO A 400 21.25 -19.44 -39.05
CA PRO A 400 21.48 -20.47 -40.05
C PRO A 400 20.19 -20.83 -40.81
N ARG A 401 20.25 -20.77 -42.13
CA ARG A 401 19.14 -21.04 -43.05
C ARG A 401 19.66 -21.87 -44.22
N ALA A 402 18.91 -22.91 -44.61
CA ALA A 402 19.21 -23.66 -45.81
C ALA A 402 19.10 -22.75 -47.04
N SER A 403 20.10 -22.81 -47.90
CA SER A 403 20.05 -22.17 -49.21
C SER A 403 18.97 -22.82 -50.09
N ASN A 404 18.49 -22.09 -51.11
CA ASN A 404 17.49 -22.64 -52.04
C ASN A 404 17.99 -23.91 -52.75
N THR A 405 19.29 -24.02 -53.01
CA THR A 405 19.92 -25.21 -53.59
C THR A 405 19.89 -26.40 -52.63
N GLN A 406 20.18 -26.18 -51.34
CA GLN A 406 20.06 -27.24 -50.32
C GLN A 406 18.60 -27.70 -50.16
N ILE A 407 17.64 -26.77 -50.12
CA ILE A 407 16.20 -27.10 -49.98
C ILE A 407 15.70 -27.95 -51.15
N ASN A 408 16.16 -27.67 -52.37
CA ASN A 408 15.75 -28.38 -53.58
C ASN A 408 16.60 -29.62 -53.89
N SER A 409 17.55 -29.97 -53.02
CA SER A 409 18.40 -31.15 -53.20
C SER A 409 17.68 -32.42 -52.72
N ASN A 410 17.76 -33.50 -53.48
CA ASN A 410 17.32 -34.83 -53.03
C ASN A 410 18.19 -35.38 -51.88
N ASN A 411 19.39 -34.82 -51.68
CA ASN A 411 20.31 -35.17 -50.59
C ASN A 411 20.89 -33.87 -50.01
N PRO A 412 20.16 -33.17 -49.13
CA PRO A 412 20.62 -31.91 -48.56
C PRO A 412 21.81 -32.14 -47.61
N SER A 413 22.81 -31.25 -47.67
CA SER A 413 23.87 -31.23 -46.67
C SER A 413 23.35 -30.71 -45.32
N PRO A 414 23.91 -31.16 -44.18
CA PRO A 414 23.54 -30.65 -42.87
C PRO A 414 23.73 -29.14 -42.75
N LEU A 415 22.85 -28.48 -42.00
CA LEU A 415 23.02 -27.08 -41.60
C LEU A 415 24.01 -26.97 -40.44
N ASP A 416 24.80 -25.90 -40.43
CA ASP A 416 25.61 -25.54 -39.28
C ASP A 416 24.71 -25.31 -38.06
N VAL A 417 24.89 -26.15 -37.05
CA VAL A 417 24.11 -26.10 -35.82
C VAL A 417 24.70 -25.00 -34.93
N PRO A 418 23.95 -23.93 -34.64
CA PRO A 418 24.43 -22.90 -33.73
C PRO A 418 24.55 -23.47 -32.32
N SER A 419 25.55 -23.01 -31.57
CA SER A 419 25.68 -23.36 -30.15
C SER A 419 24.48 -22.78 -29.39
N LEU A 420 23.74 -23.61 -28.65
CA LEU A 420 22.56 -23.22 -27.88
C LEU A 420 22.67 -23.76 -26.43
N PRO A 421 22.07 -23.08 -25.43
CA PRO A 421 21.27 -21.85 -25.56
C PRO A 421 22.12 -20.59 -25.72
N GLN A 422 21.58 -19.58 -26.40
CA GLN A 422 22.16 -18.23 -26.47
C GLN A 422 21.29 -17.25 -25.70
N ARG A 423 21.93 -16.32 -24.98
CA ARG A 423 21.24 -15.21 -24.29
C ARG A 423 21.47 -13.92 -25.07
N PHE A 424 20.38 -13.26 -25.45
CA PHE A 424 20.40 -11.95 -26.09
C PHE A 424 19.87 -10.91 -25.10
N GLU A 425 20.64 -9.85 -24.89
CA GLU A 425 20.22 -8.70 -24.10
C GLU A 425 19.98 -7.53 -25.06
N LEU A 426 18.72 -7.11 -25.20
CA LEU A 426 18.31 -6.06 -26.11
C LEU A 426 18.18 -4.76 -25.31
N VAL A 427 19.05 -3.79 -25.58
CA VAL A 427 19.08 -2.50 -24.87
C VAL A 427 18.50 -1.41 -25.77
N GLY A 428 17.37 -0.84 -25.36
CA GLY A 428 16.78 0.36 -25.97
C GLY A 428 17.29 1.61 -25.25
N ARG A 429 17.77 2.60 -25.99
CA ARG A 429 18.24 3.89 -25.48
C ARG A 429 17.35 5.04 -25.88
#